data_AF-A0A228Q0U1-F1
#
_entry.id   AF-A0A228Q0U1-F1
#
_cell.length_a   1.000
_cell.length_b   1.000
_cell.length_c   1.000
_cell.angle_alpha   90.00
_cell.angle_beta   90.00
_cell.angle_gamma   90.00
#
_symmetry.space_group_name_H-M   'P 1'
#
loop_
_entity.id
_entity.type
_entity.pdbx_description
1 polymer ?
#
loop_
_entity_poly.entity_id
_entity_poly.type
_entity_poly.pdbx_seq_one_letter_code
_entity_poly.pdbx_strand_id
1 'polypeptide(L)'
;MTPLQVVLSLESLTHAIEAAVARADWSEAVRAAERRSAFIVALAPDQPDEVVSALMKLQEIDVRISTAARDTLEALIAEGWTALQATRAATNAQRARQRSLDTGAAATRH
;
A
#
# COMPACT_ATOMS: atom_id res chain seq x y z
N MET A 1 16.49 -22.87 16.57
CA MET A 1 15.70 -21.86 17.28
C MET A 1 14.63 -22.56 18.10
N THR A 2 14.33 -22.06 19.29
CA THR A 2 13.22 -22.58 20.11
C THR A 2 11.88 -22.05 19.56
N PRO A 3 10.75 -22.75 19.81
CA PRO A 3 9.42 -22.26 19.42
C PRO A 3 9.13 -20.84 19.93
N LEU A 4 9.53 -20.54 21.18
CA LEU A 4 9.42 -19.20 21.75
C LEU A 4 10.20 -18.13 20.97
N GLN A 5 11.42 -18.45 20.51
CA GLN A 5 12.21 -17.52 19.67
C GLN A 5 11.55 -17.26 18.31
N VAL A 6 10.87 -18.27 17.74
CA VAL A 6 10.12 -18.12 16.49
C VAL A 6 8.96 -17.15 16.71
N VAL A 7 8.16 -17.33 17.77
CA VAL A 7 7.02 -16.47 18.09
C VAL A 7 7.45 -15.02 18.33
N LEU A 8 8.51 -14.79 19.12
CA LEU A 8 9.02 -13.43 19.36
C LEU A 8 9.52 -12.76 18.08
N SER A 9 10.13 -13.53 17.17
CA SER A 9 10.56 -13.01 15.87
C SER A 9 9.37 -12.66 14.99
N LEU A 10 8.33 -13.50 14.98
CA LEU A 10 7.08 -13.25 14.27
C LEU A 10 6.39 -11.99 14.79
N GLU A 11 6.30 -11.83 16.12
CA GLU A 11 5.69 -10.67 16.75
C GLU A 11 6.43 -9.36 16.42
N SER A 12 7.75 -9.36 16.55
CA SER A 12 8.58 -8.20 16.20
C SER A 12 8.41 -7.80 14.73
N LEU A 13 8.40 -8.78 13.82
CA LEU A 13 8.21 -8.52 12.40
C LEU A 13 6.79 -8.10 12.05
N THR A 14 5.76 -8.63 12.73
CA THR A 14 4.37 -8.17 12.56
C THR A 14 4.24 -6.68 12.91
N HIS A 15 4.80 -6.24 14.04
CA HIS A 15 4.78 -4.83 14.43
C HIS A 15 5.61 -3.95 13.48
N ALA A 16 6.72 -4.47 12.95
CA ALA A 16 7.51 -3.75 11.95
C ALA A 16 6.71 -3.52 10.65
N ILE A 17 5.95 -4.53 10.20
CA ILE A 17 5.05 -4.39 9.05
C ILE A 17 3.95 -3.38 9.35
N GLU A 18 3.29 -3.47 10.51
CA GLU A 18 2.25 -2.53 10.92
C GLU A 18 2.75 -1.07 10.92
N ALA A 19 3.93 -0.84 11.49
CA ALA A 19 4.54 0.49 11.54
C ALA A 19 4.94 1.00 10.14
N ALA A 20 5.39 0.12 9.25
CA ALA A 20 5.72 0.48 7.88
C ALA A 20 4.46 0.83 7.06
N VAL A 21 3.40 0.03 7.17
CA VAL A 21 2.10 0.29 6.54
C VAL A 21 1.50 1.61 7.03
N ALA A 22 1.54 1.88 8.34
CA ALA A 22 1.07 3.14 8.90
C ALA A 22 1.79 4.39 8.35
N ARG A 23 3.03 4.23 7.86
CA ARG A 23 3.83 5.29 7.24
C ARG A 23 3.77 5.27 5.70
N ALA A 24 3.00 4.36 5.09
CA ALA A 24 3.03 4.06 3.67
C ALA A 24 4.45 3.73 3.13
N ASP A 25 5.32 3.21 3.98
CA ASP A 25 6.64 2.71 3.61
C ASP A 25 6.52 1.28 3.07
N TRP A 26 6.00 1.17 1.85
CA TRP A 26 5.67 -0.12 1.23
C TRP A 26 6.89 -1.00 1.00
N SER A 27 8.06 -0.39 0.75
CA SER A 27 9.30 -1.14 0.57
C SER A 27 9.71 -1.83 1.87
N GLU A 28 9.64 -1.11 3.00
CA GLU A 28 9.93 -1.71 4.30
C GLU A 28 8.87 -2.74 4.71
N ALA A 29 7.59 -2.49 4.43
CA ALA A 29 6.51 -3.43 4.72
C ALA A 29 6.74 -4.76 4.01
N VAL A 30 7.09 -4.75 2.72
CA VAL A 30 7.41 -5.95 1.94
C VAL A 30 8.66 -6.64 2.50
N ARG A 31 9.74 -5.89 2.75
CA ARG A 31 10.99 -6.45 3.29
C ARG A 31 10.79 -7.12 4.65
N ALA A 32 9.96 -6.55 5.52
CA ALA A 32 9.61 -7.14 6.81
C ALA A 32 8.73 -8.38 6.64
N ALA A 33 7.74 -8.35 5.73
CA ALA A 33 6.88 -9.49 5.42
C ALA A 33 7.66 -10.69 4.84
N GLU A 34 8.59 -10.44 3.93
CA GLU A 34 9.47 -11.48 3.37
C GLU A 34 10.30 -12.14 4.47
N ARG A 35 10.94 -11.35 5.34
CA ARG A 35 11.67 -11.87 6.51
C ARG A 35 10.75 -12.68 7.44
N ARG A 36 9.51 -12.24 7.65
CA ARG A 36 8.52 -12.92 8.50
C ARG A 36 8.11 -14.27 7.93
N SER A 37 7.98 -14.38 6.60
CA SER A 37 7.55 -15.61 5.94
C SER A 37 8.47 -16.80 6.25
N ALA A 38 9.78 -16.58 6.36
CA ALA A 38 10.74 -17.62 6.73
C ALA A 38 10.46 -18.23 8.11
N PHE A 39 9.99 -17.41 9.07
CA PHE A 39 9.64 -17.89 10.41
C PHE A 39 8.30 -18.62 10.45
N ILE A 40 7.33 -18.23 9.60
CA ILE A 40 6.07 -18.96 9.46
C ILE A 40 6.31 -20.36 8.91
N VAL A 41 7.15 -20.48 7.87
CA VAL A 41 7.51 -21.78 7.27
C VAL A 41 8.27 -22.67 8.26
N ALA A 42 8.98 -22.09 9.23
CA ALA A 42 9.71 -22.82 10.26
C ALA A 42 8.83 -23.36 11.40
N LEU A 43 7.55 -22.98 11.48
CA LEU A 43 6.64 -23.50 12.50
C LEU A 43 6.28 -24.96 12.21
N ALA A 44 6.49 -25.84 13.18
CA ALA A 44 5.98 -27.21 13.13
C ALA A 44 4.43 -27.21 13.28
N PRO A 45 3.71 -28.18 12.71
CA PRO A 45 2.25 -28.26 12.84
C PRO A 45 1.76 -28.41 14.29
N ASP A 46 2.47 -29.19 15.11
CA ASP A 46 2.10 -29.49 16.50
C ASP A 46 2.74 -28.48 17.47
N GLN A 47 2.20 -27.26 17.51
CA GLN A 47 2.66 -26.23 18.44
C GLN A 47 2.01 -26.37 19.82
N PRO A 48 2.71 -25.99 20.90
CA PRO A 48 2.09 -25.81 22.22
C PRO A 48 0.96 -24.78 22.20
N ASP A 49 -0.06 -24.95 23.07
CA ASP A 49 -1.24 -24.06 23.15
C ASP A 49 -0.88 -22.58 23.35
N GLU A 50 0.21 -22.29 24.09
CA GLU A 50 0.71 -20.93 24.29
C GLU A 50 1.18 -20.28 22.98
N VAL A 51 1.82 -21.07 22.11
CA VAL A 51 2.31 -20.61 20.81
C VAL A 51 1.13 -20.39 19.87
N VAL A 52 0.16 -21.30 19.85
CA VAL A 52 -1.08 -21.14 19.08
C VAL A 52 -1.83 -19.87 19.50
N SER A 53 -1.95 -19.64 20.81
CA SER A 53 -2.59 -18.42 21.36
C SER A 53 -1.86 -17.15 20.94
N ALA A 54 -0.53 -17.17 20.88
CA ALA A 54 0.26 -16.04 20.39
C ALA A 54 0.05 -15.80 18.88
N LEU A 55 0.03 -16.88 18.07
CA LEU A 55 -0.22 -16.79 16.63
C LEU A 55 -1.60 -16.21 16.32
N MET A 56 -2.63 -16.57 17.09
CA MET A 56 -3.97 -16.00 16.95
C MET A 56 -3.99 -14.48 17.16
N LYS A 57 -3.26 -13.98 18.16
CA LYS A 57 -3.11 -12.52 18.36
C LYS A 57 -2.40 -11.85 17.19
N LEU A 58 -1.36 -12.48 16.65
CA LEU A 58 -0.67 -11.95 15.46
C LEU A 58 -1.59 -11.91 14.23
N GLN A 59 -2.48 -12.87 14.09
CA GLN A 59 -3.46 -12.90 12.99
C GLN A 59 -4.45 -11.72 13.08
N GLU A 60 -4.86 -11.31 14.28
CA GLU A 60 -5.69 -10.10 14.45
C GLU A 60 -4.95 -8.84 13.96
N ILE A 61 -3.64 -8.74 14.22
CA ILE A 61 -2.82 -7.65 13.71
C ILE A 61 -2.70 -7.73 12.19
N ASP A 62 -2.51 -8.92 11.62
CA ASP A 62 -2.43 -9.14 10.18
C ASP A 62 -3.69 -8.68 9.45
N VAL A 63 -4.87 -8.89 10.05
CA VAL A 63 -6.14 -8.36 9.53
C VAL A 63 -6.12 -6.83 9.53
N ARG A 64 -5.71 -6.19 10.63
CA ARG A 64 -5.63 -4.72 10.71
C ARG A 64 -4.65 -4.15 9.69
N ILE A 65 -3.49 -4.78 9.51
CA ILE A 65 -2.48 -4.42 8.49
C ILE A 65 -3.10 -4.49 7.09
N SER A 66 -3.78 -5.60 6.78
CA SER A 66 -4.36 -5.82 5.46
C SER A 66 -5.47 -4.82 5.13
N THR A 67 -6.31 -4.49 6.11
CA THR A 67 -7.33 -3.44 5.97
C THR A 67 -6.69 -2.09 5.70
N ALA A 68 -5.72 -1.66 6.51
CA ALA A 68 -5.05 -0.37 6.32
C ALA A 68 -4.34 -0.25 4.97
N ALA A 69 -3.66 -1.31 4.54
CA ALA A 69 -3.00 -1.35 3.23
C ALA A 69 -4.03 -1.25 2.09
N ARG A 70 -5.16 -1.94 2.20
CA ARG A 70 -6.25 -1.89 1.23
C ARG A 70 -6.87 -0.50 1.15
N ASP A 71 -7.22 0.09 2.28
CA ASP A 71 -7.82 1.43 2.34
C ASP A 71 -6.88 2.46 1.68
N THR A 72 -5.57 2.33 1.93
CA THR A 72 -4.58 3.22 1.31
C THR A 72 -4.49 3.03 -0.20
N LEU A 73 -4.53 1.78 -0.70
CA LEU A 73 -4.56 1.50 -2.13
C LEU A 73 -5.80 2.08 -2.81
N GLU A 74 -6.97 1.91 -2.20
CA GLU A 74 -8.24 2.44 -2.72
C GLU A 74 -8.19 3.98 -2.81
N ALA A 75 -7.63 4.65 -1.79
CA ALA A 75 -7.40 6.10 -1.82
C ALA A 75 -6.46 6.53 -2.97
N LEU A 76 -5.31 5.86 -3.12
CA LEU A 76 -4.34 6.17 -4.18
C LEU A 76 -4.92 5.98 -5.59
N ILE A 77 -5.76 4.96 -5.79
CA ILE A 77 -6.46 4.76 -7.07
C ILE A 77 -7.43 5.91 -7.34
N ALA A 78 -8.21 6.32 -6.35
CA ALA A 78 -9.16 7.44 -6.49
C ALA A 78 -8.44 8.76 -6.79
N GLU A 79 -7.33 9.03 -6.10
CA GLU A 79 -6.47 10.19 -6.34
C GLU A 79 -5.88 10.16 -7.75
N GLY A 80 -5.38 9.01 -8.20
CA GLY A 80 -4.84 8.82 -9.55
C GLY A 80 -5.87 9.10 -10.63
N TRP A 81 -7.11 8.62 -10.47
CA TRP A 81 -8.21 8.94 -11.38
C TRP A 81 -8.52 10.44 -11.42
N THR A 82 -8.55 11.09 -10.26
CA THR A 82 -8.81 12.53 -10.16
C THR A 82 -7.73 13.33 -10.89
N ALA A 83 -6.45 13.00 -10.68
CA ALA A 83 -5.32 13.64 -11.35
C ALA A 83 -5.36 13.46 -12.87
N LEU A 84 -5.75 12.26 -13.35
CA LEU A 84 -5.89 11.99 -14.78
C LEU A 84 -6.99 12.84 -15.42
N GLN A 85 -8.14 12.96 -14.76
CA GLN A 85 -9.25 13.79 -15.28
C GLN A 85 -8.88 15.27 -15.30
N ALA A 86 -8.23 15.77 -14.26
CA ALA A 86 -7.73 17.14 -14.21
C ALA A 86 -6.74 17.42 -15.36
N THR A 87 -5.81 16.49 -15.62
CA THR A 87 -4.83 16.60 -16.72
C THR A 87 -5.52 16.64 -18.08
N ARG A 88 -6.54 15.80 -18.29
CA ARG A 88 -7.34 15.79 -19.54
C ARG A 88 -8.09 17.10 -19.73
N ALA A 89 -8.73 17.61 -18.68
CA ALA A 89 -9.45 18.88 -18.73
C ALA A 89 -8.51 20.05 -19.07
N ALA A 90 -7.35 20.13 -18.42
CA ALA A 90 -6.34 21.15 -18.69
C ALA A 90 -5.82 21.08 -20.14
N THR A 91 -5.54 19.87 -20.64
CA THR A 91 -5.09 19.65 -22.02
C THR A 91 -6.14 20.11 -23.04
N ASN A 92 -7.42 19.78 -22.79
CA ASN A 92 -8.51 20.18 -23.67
C ASN A 92 -8.73 21.70 -23.65
N ALA A 93 -8.67 22.32 -22.47
CA ALA A 93 -8.76 23.77 -22.33
C ALA A 93 -7.63 24.48 -23.09
N GLN A 94 -6.40 23.97 -23.01
CA GLN A 94 -5.27 24.53 -23.75
C GLN A 94 -5.47 24.42 -25.26
N ARG A 95 -5.93 23.26 -25.77
CA ARG A 95 -6.24 23.09 -27.19
C ARG A 95 -7.35 24.02 -27.67
N ALA A 96 -8.39 24.22 -26.86
CA ALA A 96 -9.47 25.15 -27.19
C ALA A 96 -8.98 26.60 -27.26
N ARG A 97 -8.14 27.02 -26.31
CA ARG A 97 -7.50 28.34 -26.32
C ARG A 97 -6.64 28.53 -27.57
N GLN A 98 -5.79 27.56 -27.90
CA GLN A 98 -4.94 27.65 -29.10
C GLN A 98 -5.77 27.81 -30.37
N ARG A 99 -6.81 26.99 -30.55
CA ARG A 99 -7.71 27.09 -31.71
C ARG A 99 -8.36 28.45 -31.82
N SER A 100 -8.80 29.03 -30.69
CA SER A 100 -9.39 30.37 -30.66
C SER A 100 -8.40 31.47 -31.05
N LEU A 101 -7.13 31.33 -30.68
CA LEU A 101 -6.07 32.26 -31.07
C LEU A 101 -5.77 32.15 -32.57
N ASP A 102 -5.68 30.93 -33.09
CA ASP A 102 -5.40 30.66 -34.49
C ASP A 102 -6.52 31.19 -35.41
N THR A 103 -7.79 31.01 -35.03
CA THR A 103 -8.94 31.58 -35.77
C THR A 103 -8.99 33.10 -35.70
N GLY A 104 -8.71 33.70 -34.53
CA GLY A 104 -8.61 35.15 -34.40
C GLY A 104 -7.52 35.76 -35.29
N ALA A 105 -6.34 35.13 -35.34
CA ALA A 105 -5.22 35.57 -36.18
C ALA A 105 -5.46 35.40 -37.69
N ALA A 106 -6.35 34.50 -38.10
CA ALA A 106 -6.80 34.36 -39.48
C ALA A 106 -7.82 35.45 -39.87
N ALA A 107 -8.73 35.80 -38.95
CA ALA A 107 -9.75 36.84 -39.20
C ALA A 107 -9.16 38.26 -39.32
N THR A 108 -8.05 38.56 -38.63
CA THR A 108 -7.38 39.88 -38.70
C THR A 108 -6.46 40.07 -39.91
N ARG A 109 -6.31 39.07 -40.78
CA ARG A 109 -5.43 39.12 -41.98
C ARG A 109 -6.16 39.40 -43.29
N HIS A 110 -7.47 39.62 -43.25
CA HIS A 110 -8.32 40.02 -44.38
C HIS A 110 -8.81 41.46 -44.20
#